data_AF-A0A8S3G7X9-F1
#
_entry.id   AF-A0A8S3G7X9-F1
#
_cell.length_a   1.000
_cell.length_b   1.000
_cell.length_c   1.000
_cell.angle_alpha   90.00
_cell.angle_beta   90.00
_cell.angle_gamma   90.00
#
_symmetry.space_group_name_H-M   'P 1'
#
loop_
_entity.id
_entity.type
_entity.pdbx_description
1 polymer ?
#
loop_
_entity_poly.entity_id
_entity_poly.type
_entity_poly.pdbx_seq_one_letter_code
_entity_poly.pdbx_strand_id
1 'polypeptide(L)'
;HQVKLAPSDNDSTLSTLATPNDYQTMAQNGDFISECEKLMDKWCKQIEKILAESEQIRREADDVGPSAELIHWKQRMATFNNLLEQIKSSRCRAVVGVLQSAKSKSIHRWRDLDARITDAANEAKDNVRYLYTLDKFFSTLDK
;
A
#
# COMPACT_ATOMS: atom_id res chain seq x y z
N HIS A 1 3.73 12.92 -2.32
CA HIS A 1 4.96 12.10 -2.37
C HIS A 1 4.59 10.80 -3.04
N GLN A 2 5.20 10.42 -4.17
CA GLN A 2 4.94 9.10 -4.77
C GLN A 2 5.87 8.10 -4.12
N VAL A 3 5.33 7.14 -3.40
CA VAL A 3 6.13 6.06 -2.82
C VAL A 3 6.29 4.97 -3.87
N LYS A 4 7.43 4.28 -3.91
CA LYS A 4 7.66 3.21 -4.89
C LYS A 4 8.14 1.94 -4.19
N LEU A 5 7.41 0.85 -4.40
CA LEU A 5 7.83 -0.48 -3.97
C LEU A 5 9.10 -0.89 -4.73
N ALA A 6 10.04 -1.51 -4.01
CA ALA A 6 11.34 -1.92 -4.53
C ALA A 6 11.21 -2.70 -5.85
N PRO A 7 12.11 -2.49 -6.83
CA PRO A 7 12.11 -3.24 -8.10
C PRO A 7 12.44 -4.72 -7.88
N SER A 8 12.09 -5.57 -8.85
CA SER A 8 12.57 -6.96 -8.90
C SER A 8 13.75 -7.05 -9.86
N ASP A 9 14.73 -7.89 -9.54
CA ASP A 9 15.78 -8.26 -10.49
C ASP A 9 15.24 -9.15 -11.63
N ASN A 10 14.06 -9.78 -11.41
CA ASN A 10 13.37 -10.65 -12.36
C ASN A 10 12.12 -10.03 -12.99
N ASP A 11 12.10 -8.70 -13.19
CA ASP A 11 10.93 -8.00 -13.73
C ASP A 11 10.49 -8.54 -15.11
N SER A 12 11.43 -8.99 -15.94
CA SER A 12 11.14 -9.62 -17.24
C SER A 12 10.35 -10.92 -17.07
N THR A 13 10.79 -11.83 -16.21
CA THR A 13 10.08 -13.07 -15.90
C THR A 13 8.74 -12.80 -15.24
N LEU A 14 8.67 -11.89 -14.26
CA LEU A 14 7.41 -11.56 -13.59
C LEU A 14 6.36 -10.98 -14.55
N SER A 15 6.79 -10.25 -15.59
CA SER A 15 5.88 -9.68 -16.58
C SER A 15 5.20 -10.72 -17.47
N THR A 16 5.80 -11.92 -17.62
CA THR A 16 5.23 -13.00 -18.42
C THR A 16 4.28 -13.90 -17.64
N LEU A 17 4.30 -13.85 -16.30
CA LEU A 17 3.42 -14.66 -15.46
C LEU A 17 2.05 -14.00 -15.33
N ALA A 18 1.01 -14.63 -15.87
CA ALA A 18 -0.35 -14.08 -15.84
C ALA A 18 -1.40 -15.06 -15.34
N THR A 19 -1.14 -16.36 -15.47
CA THR A 19 -2.10 -17.42 -15.19
C THR A 19 -1.75 -18.22 -13.94
N PRO A 20 -2.73 -18.89 -13.29
CA PRO A 20 -2.46 -19.79 -12.19
C PRO A 20 -1.45 -20.90 -12.52
N ASN A 21 -1.44 -21.40 -13.76
CA ASN A 21 -0.51 -22.44 -14.20
C ASN A 21 0.94 -21.90 -14.27
N ASP A 22 1.12 -20.65 -14.71
CA ASP A 22 2.43 -20.00 -14.70
C ASP A 22 2.97 -19.89 -13.28
N TYR A 23 2.11 -19.48 -12.34
CA TYR A 23 2.48 -19.38 -10.93
C TYR A 23 2.82 -20.74 -10.31
N GLN A 24 2.06 -21.79 -10.61
CA GLN A 24 2.32 -23.15 -10.15
C GLN A 24 3.65 -23.70 -10.69
N THR A 25 3.97 -23.40 -11.95
CA THR A 25 5.22 -23.81 -12.59
C THR A 25 6.41 -23.15 -11.89
N MET A 26 6.35 -21.83 -11.68
CA MET A 26 7.40 -21.10 -10.98
C MET A 26 7.50 -21.47 -9.49
N ALA A 27 6.41 -21.90 -8.88
CA ALA A 27 6.40 -22.41 -7.49
C ALA A 27 7.09 -23.77 -7.31
N GLN A 28 7.60 -24.40 -8.38
CA GLN A 28 8.51 -25.54 -8.27
C GLN A 28 9.99 -25.13 -8.27
N ASN A 29 10.30 -23.85 -8.56
CA ASN A 29 11.66 -23.33 -8.57
C ASN A 29 11.98 -22.67 -7.21
N GLY A 30 12.75 -23.39 -6.38
CA GLY A 30 13.13 -22.95 -5.04
C GLY A 30 13.92 -21.63 -5.01
N ASP A 31 14.81 -21.40 -5.97
CA ASP A 31 15.61 -20.17 -6.04
C ASP A 31 14.72 -18.97 -6.35
N PHE A 32 13.81 -19.12 -7.31
CA PHE A 32 12.84 -18.08 -7.67
C PHE A 32 11.86 -17.76 -6.53
N ILE A 33 11.44 -18.78 -5.78
CA ILE A 33 10.65 -18.59 -4.55
C ILE A 33 11.44 -17.76 -3.55
N SER A 34 12.70 -18.11 -3.29
CA SER A 34 13.57 -17.36 -2.35
C SER A 34 13.72 -15.89 -2.75
N GLU A 35 13.86 -15.61 -4.04
CA GLU A 35 13.92 -14.25 -4.57
C GLU A 35 12.60 -13.49 -4.40
N CYS A 36 11.46 -14.14 -4.67
CA CYS A 36 10.14 -13.59 -4.42
C CYS A 36 9.90 -13.28 -2.93
N GLU A 37 10.34 -14.16 -2.03
CA GLU A 37 10.25 -13.96 -0.58
C GLU A 37 11.08 -12.77 -0.12
N LYS A 38 12.33 -12.66 -0.59
CA LYS A 38 13.20 -11.50 -0.31
C LYS A 38 12.59 -10.19 -0.81
N LEU A 39 12.01 -10.21 -2.01
CA LEU A 39 11.36 -9.04 -2.58
C LEU A 39 10.11 -8.64 -1.79
N MET A 40 9.27 -9.61 -1.43
CA MET A 40 8.11 -9.39 -0.57
C MET A 40 8.51 -8.83 0.79
N ASP A 41 9.57 -9.34 1.42
CA ASP A 41 10.07 -8.80 2.69
C ASP A 41 10.50 -7.33 2.58
N LYS A 42 11.19 -6.96 1.48
CA LYS A 42 11.52 -5.55 1.20
C LYS A 42 10.25 -4.71 1.10
N TRP A 43 9.24 -5.16 0.37
CA TRP A 43 7.96 -4.44 0.26
C TRP A 43 7.25 -4.31 1.60
N CYS A 44 7.17 -5.39 2.37
CA CYS A 44 6.56 -5.37 3.70
C CYS A 44 7.22 -4.34 4.61
N LYS A 45 8.57 -4.30 4.65
CA LYS A 45 9.32 -3.31 5.43
C LYS A 45 9.07 -1.87 4.95
N GLN A 46 8.99 -1.63 3.64
CA GLN A 46 8.64 -0.32 3.11
C GLN A 46 7.24 0.10 3.54
N ILE A 47 6.27 -0.80 3.43
CA ILE A 47 4.87 -0.55 3.81
C ILE A 47 4.76 -0.25 5.31
N GLU A 48 5.40 -1.06 6.15
CA GLU A 48 5.42 -0.85 7.61
C GLU A 48 5.99 0.52 7.97
N LYS A 49 7.08 0.93 7.30
CA LYS A 49 7.68 2.26 7.48
C LYS A 49 6.70 3.36 7.09
N ILE A 50 6.06 3.27 5.93
CA ILE A 50 5.06 4.25 5.47
C ILE A 50 3.90 4.36 6.47
N LEU A 51 3.37 3.22 6.93
CA LEU A 51 2.30 3.18 7.92
C LEU A 51 2.74 3.85 9.24
N ALA A 52 3.94 3.57 9.73
CA ALA A 52 4.47 4.16 10.95
C ALA A 52 4.68 5.69 10.83
N GLU A 53 5.33 6.15 9.77
CA GLU A 53 5.55 7.59 9.49
C GLU A 53 4.21 8.32 9.36
N SER A 54 3.24 7.69 8.71
CA SER A 54 1.91 8.27 8.54
C SER A 54 1.16 8.46 9.87
N GLU A 55 1.40 7.59 10.85
CA GLU A 55 0.75 7.66 12.17
C GLU A 55 1.49 8.61 13.13
N GLN A 56 2.82 8.73 13.03
CA GLN A 56 3.60 9.68 13.83
C GLN A 56 3.20 11.13 13.57
N ILE A 57 2.95 11.50 12.32
CA ILE A 57 2.52 12.86 11.96
C ILE A 57 1.22 13.25 12.69
N ARG A 58 0.33 12.29 12.97
CA ARG A 58 -0.92 12.55 13.71
C ARG A 58 -0.64 12.94 15.17
N ARG A 59 0.36 12.34 15.81
CA ARG A 59 0.70 12.59 17.23
C ARG A 59 1.35 13.94 17.46
N GLU A 60 1.95 14.52 16.43
CA GLU A 60 2.64 15.83 16.50
C GLU A 60 1.71 17.00 16.10
N ALA A 61 0.48 16.71 15.66
CA ALA A 61 -0.45 17.67 15.08
C ALA A 61 -1.52 18.21 16.05
N ASP A 62 -1.33 18.12 17.36
CA ASP A 62 -2.35 18.54 18.35
C ASP A 62 -2.63 20.06 18.40
N ASP A 63 -1.96 20.89 17.57
CA ASP A 63 -2.11 22.36 17.53
C ASP A 63 -2.19 22.96 16.10
N VAL A 64 -2.66 22.19 15.10
CA VAL A 64 -2.74 22.66 13.70
C VAL A 64 -4.18 22.98 13.28
N GLY A 65 -4.38 24.14 12.64
CA GLY A 65 -5.69 24.60 12.19
C GLY A 65 -6.31 23.78 11.04
N PRO A 66 -7.62 23.95 10.75
CA PRO A 66 -8.40 23.08 9.84
C PRO A 66 -7.81 22.93 8.42
N SER A 67 -7.19 23.98 7.88
CA SER A 67 -6.54 23.96 6.57
C SER A 67 -5.34 23.00 6.53
N ALA A 68 -4.58 22.92 7.62
CA ALA A 68 -3.43 22.03 7.73
C ALA A 68 -3.88 20.56 7.85
N GLU A 69 -4.94 20.29 8.61
CA GLU A 69 -5.56 18.96 8.68
C GLU A 69 -6.04 18.48 7.30
N LEU A 70 -6.71 19.34 6.53
CA LEU A 70 -7.19 18.96 5.20
C LEU A 70 -6.03 18.64 4.25
N ILE A 71 -4.94 19.41 4.29
CA ILE A 71 -3.74 19.14 3.48
C ILE A 71 -3.12 17.81 3.91
N HIS A 72 -3.00 17.55 5.21
CA HIS A 72 -2.48 16.30 5.74
C HIS A 72 -3.27 15.09 5.22
N TRP A 73 -4.60 15.10 5.37
CA TRP A 73 -5.45 13.99 4.93
C TRP A 73 -5.42 13.78 3.42
N LYS A 74 -5.34 14.86 2.63
CA LYS A 74 -5.14 14.76 1.17
C LYS A 74 -3.81 14.10 0.80
N GLN A 75 -2.72 14.48 1.47
CA GLN A 75 -1.41 13.87 1.24
C GLN A 75 -1.41 12.39 1.62
N ARG A 76 -2.01 12.05 2.76
CA ARG A 76 -2.17 10.67 3.24
C ARG A 76 -2.97 9.83 2.24
N MET A 77 -4.11 10.35 1.78
CA MET A 77 -4.95 9.71 0.76
C MET A 77 -4.17 9.47 -0.54
N ALA A 78 -3.42 10.46 -1.02
CA ALA A 78 -2.61 10.32 -2.23
C ALA A 78 -1.54 9.23 -2.10
N THR A 79 -0.86 9.17 -0.95
CA THR A 79 0.14 8.12 -0.65
C THR A 79 -0.46 6.72 -0.67
N PHE A 80 -1.56 6.49 0.05
CA PHE A 80 -2.15 5.15 0.14
C PHE A 80 -2.85 4.72 -1.16
N ASN A 81 -3.47 5.64 -1.91
CA ASN A 81 -4.01 5.32 -3.23
C ASN A 81 -2.91 4.88 -4.20
N ASN A 82 -1.78 5.60 -4.21
CA ASN A 82 -0.62 5.21 -5.02
C ASN A 82 -0.03 3.84 -4.61
N LEU A 83 -0.09 3.49 -3.33
CA LEU A 83 0.34 2.17 -2.85
C LEU A 83 -0.64 1.06 -3.27
N LEU A 84 -1.95 1.31 -3.19
CA LEU A 84 -2.98 0.38 -3.67
C LEU A 84 -2.85 0.10 -5.18
N GLU A 85 -2.52 1.12 -5.99
CA GLU A 85 -2.25 0.95 -7.42
C GLU A 85 -1.05 0.03 -7.67
N GLN A 86 0.02 0.19 -6.90
CA GLN A 86 1.20 -0.65 -7.01
C GLN A 86 0.94 -2.10 -6.60
N ILE A 87 0.17 -2.32 -5.52
CA ILE A 87 -0.21 -3.66 -5.07
C ILE A 87 -1.04 -4.39 -6.14
N LYS A 88 -1.88 -3.67 -6.89
CA LYS A 88 -2.68 -4.22 -7.99
C LYS A 88 -1.88 -4.46 -9.28
N SER A 89 -0.63 -4.00 -9.36
CA SER A 89 0.23 -4.19 -10.53
C SER A 89 0.39 -5.67 -10.87
N SER A 90 0.56 -5.97 -12.16
CA SER A 90 0.83 -7.35 -12.64
C SER A 90 2.00 -7.99 -11.90
N ARG A 91 3.06 -7.22 -11.66
CA ARG A 91 4.25 -7.64 -10.93
C ARG A 91 3.95 -8.10 -9.50
N CYS A 92 3.22 -7.28 -8.72
CA CYS A 92 2.85 -7.67 -7.36
C CYS A 92 1.93 -8.91 -7.37
N ARG A 93 0.97 -8.95 -8.31
CA ARG A 93 0.10 -10.12 -8.49
C ARG A 93 0.87 -11.39 -8.82
N ALA A 94 1.90 -11.31 -9.66
CA ALA A 94 2.74 -12.44 -10.02
C ALA A 94 3.53 -12.97 -8.82
N VAL A 95 4.22 -12.09 -8.07
CA VAL A 95 4.96 -12.48 -6.85
C VAL A 95 4.03 -13.12 -5.82
N VAL A 96 2.87 -12.50 -5.56
CA VAL A 96 1.86 -13.04 -4.64
C VAL A 96 1.33 -14.39 -5.12
N GLY A 97 1.03 -14.52 -6.42
CA GLY A 97 0.52 -15.76 -7.01
C GLY A 97 1.50 -16.93 -6.91
N VAL A 98 2.78 -16.68 -7.17
CA VAL A 98 3.86 -17.68 -7.04
C VAL A 98 4.01 -18.10 -5.57
N LEU A 99 4.10 -17.15 -4.64
CA LEU A 99 4.27 -17.45 -3.23
C LEU A 99 3.04 -18.14 -2.61
N GLN A 100 1.83 -17.83 -3.09
CA GLN A 100 0.61 -18.56 -2.71
C GLN A 100 0.63 -20.00 -3.23
N SER A 101 1.04 -20.20 -4.49
CA SER A 101 1.16 -21.54 -5.08
C SER A 101 2.22 -22.39 -4.38
N ALA A 102 3.31 -21.75 -3.94
CA ALA A 102 4.37 -22.36 -3.13
C ALA A 102 4.00 -22.55 -1.64
N LYS A 103 2.83 -22.06 -1.20
CA LYS A 103 2.41 -22.07 0.21
C LYS A 103 3.41 -21.39 1.16
N SER A 104 4.06 -20.33 0.69
CA SER A 104 5.01 -19.56 1.49
C SER A 104 4.34 -18.89 2.69
N LYS A 105 5.01 -18.90 3.84
CA LYS A 105 4.53 -18.24 5.07
C LYS A 105 4.52 -16.72 4.95
N SER A 106 5.29 -16.15 4.02
CA SER A 106 5.39 -14.70 3.78
C SER A 106 4.04 -14.08 3.38
N ILE A 107 3.14 -14.87 2.79
CA ILE A 107 1.79 -14.44 2.40
C ILE A 107 0.97 -13.94 3.58
N HIS A 108 1.15 -14.49 4.78
CA HIS A 108 0.37 -14.07 5.95
C HIS A 108 0.65 -12.61 6.31
N ARG A 109 1.93 -12.24 6.37
CA ARG A 109 2.36 -10.86 6.65
C ARG A 109 1.93 -9.91 5.54
N TRP A 110 2.06 -10.33 4.27
CA TRP A 110 1.60 -9.51 3.15
C TRP A 110 0.10 -9.19 3.22
N ARG A 111 -0.75 -10.18 3.52
CA ARG A 111 -2.20 -10.00 3.63
C ARG A 111 -2.60 -9.06 4.75
N ASP A 112 -1.93 -9.15 5.91
CA ASP A 112 -2.14 -8.21 7.02
C ASP A 112 -1.84 -6.77 6.59
N LEU A 113 -0.70 -6.56 5.93
CA LEU A 113 -0.30 -5.24 5.47
C LEU A 113 -1.22 -4.69 4.36
N ASP A 114 -1.66 -5.53 3.43
CA ASP A 114 -2.62 -5.16 2.38
C ASP A 114 -3.97 -4.69 2.97
N ALA A 115 -4.47 -5.39 4.00
CA ALA A 115 -5.66 -4.98 4.74
C ALA A 115 -5.45 -3.62 5.42
N ARG A 116 -4.34 -3.45 6.14
CA ARG A 116 -4.02 -2.19 6.83
C ARG A 116 -3.86 -1.00 5.89
N ILE A 117 -3.31 -1.22 4.70
CA ILE A 117 -3.24 -0.17 3.65
C ILE A 117 -4.64 0.21 3.19
N THR A 118 -5.51 -0.79 2.96
CA THR A 118 -6.89 -0.58 2.53
C THR A 118 -7.67 0.22 3.57
N ASP A 119 -7.52 -0.13 4.86
CA ASP A 119 -8.14 0.60 5.96
C ASP A 119 -7.63 2.04 6.05
N ALA A 120 -6.32 2.25 5.97
CA ALA A 120 -5.73 3.58 6.00
C ALA A 120 -6.14 4.46 4.81
N ALA A 121 -6.33 3.86 3.63
CA ALA A 121 -6.82 4.56 2.44
C ALA A 121 -8.29 5.00 2.62
N ASN A 122 -9.13 4.13 3.19
CA ASN A 122 -10.53 4.44 3.47
C ASN A 122 -10.65 5.53 4.55
N GLU A 123 -9.89 5.41 5.65
CA GLU A 123 -9.84 6.43 6.70
C GLU A 123 -9.47 7.81 6.13
N ALA A 124 -8.42 7.87 5.29
CA ALA A 124 -7.99 9.13 4.70
C ALA A 124 -9.06 9.73 3.78
N LYS A 125 -9.74 8.90 2.99
CA LYS A 125 -10.83 9.33 2.12
C LYS A 125 -12.02 9.89 2.91
N ASP A 126 -12.41 9.22 3.98
CA ASP A 126 -13.54 9.64 4.81
C ASP A 126 -13.25 10.93 5.56
N ASN A 127 -12.03 11.08 6.09
CA ASN A 127 -11.60 12.32 6.74
C ASN A 127 -11.54 13.51 5.78
N VAL A 128 -11.02 13.31 4.56
CA VAL A 128 -11.07 14.35 3.52
C VAL A 128 -12.53 14.77 3.25
N ARG A 129 -13.45 13.81 3.11
CA ARG A 129 -14.87 14.09 2.86
C ARG A 129 -15.52 14.86 4.01
N TYR A 130 -15.22 14.46 5.24
CA TYR A 130 -15.75 15.11 6.44
C TYR A 130 -15.26 16.56 6.56
N LEU A 131 -13.96 16.79 6.43
CA LEU A 131 -13.36 18.12 6.51
C LEU A 131 -13.88 19.07 5.41
N TYR A 132 -14.06 18.57 4.18
CA TYR A 132 -14.70 19.35 3.12
C TYR A 132 -16.15 19.74 3.46
N THR A 133 -16.87 18.83 4.12
CA THR A 133 -18.26 19.06 4.52
C THR A 133 -18.31 20.13 5.62
N LEU A 134 -17.44 20.03 6.63
CA LEU A 134 -17.31 21.03 7.69
C LEU A 134 -16.95 22.41 7.16
N ASP A 135 -15.94 22.50 6.28
CA ASP A 135 -15.51 23.77 5.66
C ASP A 135 -16.67 24.46 4.92
N LYS A 136 -17.50 23.69 4.21
CA LYS A 136 -18.72 24.20 3.58
C LYS A 136 -19.76 24.71 4.57
N PHE A 137 -19.92 24.04 5.71
CA PHE A 137 -20.86 24.49 6.75
C PHE A 137 -20.39 25.79 7.40
N PHE A 138 -19.13 25.89 7.81
CA PHE A 138 -18.59 27.10 8.46
C PHE A 138 -18.54 28.30 7.50
N SER A 139 -18.14 28.10 6.24
CA SER A 139 -18.19 29.15 5.21
C SER A 139 -19.61 29.63 4.88
N THR A 140 -20.65 28.88 5.25
CA THR A 140 -22.05 29.29 5.13
C THR A 140 -22.54 30.06 6.36
N LEU A 141 -21.93 29.85 7.53
CA LEU A 141 -22.27 30.54 8.79
C LEU A 141 -21.59 31.91 8.93
N ASP A 142 -20.46 32.12 8.24
CA ASP A 142 -19.74 33.41 8.21
C ASP A 142 -20.33 34.42 7.20
N LYS A 143 -21.52 34.15 6.65
CA LYS A 143 -22.27 35.04 5.74
C LYS A 143 -23.57 35.52 6.37
#